data_AF-J7QR44-F1
#
_entry.id   AF-J7QR44-F1
#
_cell.length_a   1.000
_cell.length_b   1.000
_cell.length_c   1.000
_cell.angle_alpha   90.00
_cell.angle_beta   90.00
_cell.angle_gamma   90.00
#
_symmetry.space_group_name_H-M   'P 1'
#
loop_
_entity.id
_entity.type
_entity.pdbx_description
1 polymer ?
#
loop_
_entity_poly.entity_id
_entity_poly.type
_entity_poly.pdbx_seq_one_letter_code
_entity_poly.pdbx_strand_id
1 'polypeptide(L)'
;MTAKLRIRTKGIEIEWEGEVEFLKSELPGLVGAIIEAIGDSGFIENAPEVEPPMSGNGQATFTTASLAAKIQPKTGPDLFKVALAKLHLSDNLQEATHLQVLEEMKNAKQFYKQAMQSNLSKSIASLLNKREINEPSSGKYTLSHEVLEQFRARA
;
A
#
# COMPACT_ATOMS: atom_id res chain seq x y z
N MET A 1 -2.31 -44.72 -2.48
CA MET A 1 -1.99 -44.04 -1.21
C MET A 1 -2.25 -42.56 -1.42
N THR A 2 -3.04 -41.93 -0.56
CA THR A 2 -3.33 -40.49 -0.63
C THR A 2 -2.35 -39.73 0.27
N ALA A 3 -1.94 -38.55 -0.15
CA ALA A 3 -1.01 -37.70 0.57
C ALA A 3 -1.55 -36.28 0.65
N LYS A 4 -1.24 -35.64 1.77
CA LYS A 4 -1.65 -34.28 2.08
C LYS A 4 -0.44 -33.36 2.07
N LEU A 5 -0.48 -32.35 1.22
CA LEU A 5 0.57 -31.35 1.05
C LEU A 5 0.04 -30.01 1.56
N ARG A 6 0.79 -29.36 2.45
CA ARG A 6 0.50 -28.00 2.92
C ARG A 6 1.70 -27.11 2.65
N ILE A 7 1.56 -26.17 1.72
CA ILE A 7 2.59 -25.18 1.40
C ILE A 7 2.15 -23.85 2.00
N ARG A 8 3.06 -23.21 2.75
CA ARG A 8 2.79 -21.94 3.42
C ARG A 8 3.91 -20.95 3.07
N THR A 9 3.57 -19.86 2.40
CA THR A 9 4.56 -18.84 1.98
C THR A 9 3.90 -17.46 1.90
N LYS A 10 4.50 -16.47 2.57
CA LYS A 10 4.14 -15.02 2.54
C LYS A 10 2.64 -14.71 2.42
N GLY A 11 1.81 -15.35 3.25
CA GLY A 11 0.35 -15.10 3.30
C GLY A 11 -0.51 -15.96 2.39
N ILE A 12 0.08 -16.86 1.59
CA ILE A 12 -0.63 -17.85 0.79
C ILE A 12 -0.50 -19.21 1.47
N GLU A 13 -1.63 -19.88 1.67
CA GLU A 13 -1.73 -21.22 2.25
C GLU A 13 -2.44 -22.12 1.25
N ILE A 14 -1.73 -23.12 0.74
CA ILE A 14 -2.27 -24.09 -0.22
C ILE A 14 -2.30 -25.45 0.49
N GLU A 15 -3.51 -25.98 0.65
CA GLU A 15 -3.75 -27.33 1.12
C GLU A 15 -4.20 -28.19 -0.05
N TRP A 16 -3.46 -29.27 -0.32
CA TRP A 16 -3.77 -30.23 -1.37
C TRP A 16 -3.83 -31.63 -0.79
N GLU A 17 -4.82 -32.42 -1.19
CA GLU A 17 -4.99 -33.81 -0.80
C GLU A 17 -5.29 -34.64 -2.05
N GLY A 18 -4.47 -35.65 -2.33
CA GLY A 18 -4.63 -36.46 -3.54
C GLY A 18 -3.59 -37.58 -3.66
N GLU A 19 -3.45 -38.19 -4.85
CA GLU A 19 -2.59 -39.36 -5.06
C GLU A 19 -1.08 -39.05 -5.07
N VAL A 20 -0.29 -39.93 -4.45
CA VAL A 20 1.16 -39.76 -4.29
C VAL A 20 1.93 -39.68 -5.62
N GLU A 21 1.42 -40.24 -6.71
CA GLU A 21 2.08 -40.18 -8.02
C GLU A 21 2.10 -38.76 -8.59
N PHE A 22 1.05 -37.97 -8.31
CA PHE A 22 0.98 -36.56 -8.69
C PHE A 22 2.07 -35.72 -8.01
N LEU A 23 2.39 -36.04 -6.74
CA LEU A 23 3.42 -35.34 -5.97
C LEU A 23 4.85 -35.54 -6.51
N LYS A 24 5.10 -36.56 -7.33
CA LYS A 24 6.45 -36.82 -7.87
C LYS A 24 6.64 -36.24 -9.27
N SER A 25 5.61 -36.29 -10.10
CA SER A 25 5.70 -35.86 -11.49
C SER A 25 5.34 -34.40 -11.69
N GLU A 26 4.30 -33.91 -10.99
CA GLU A 26 3.69 -32.61 -11.30
C GLU A 26 3.98 -31.53 -10.26
N LEU A 27 4.39 -31.93 -9.05
CA LEU A 27 4.75 -31.03 -7.96
C LEU A 27 5.90 -30.06 -8.31
N PRO A 28 6.99 -30.48 -9.01
CA PRO A 28 8.02 -29.55 -9.45
C PRO A 28 7.48 -28.48 -10.41
N GLY A 29 6.54 -28.85 -11.29
CA GLY A 29 5.87 -27.93 -12.21
C GLY A 29 4.92 -26.99 -11.48
N LEU A 30 4.16 -27.48 -10.50
CA LEU A 30 3.26 -26.66 -9.68
C LEU A 30 4.04 -25.67 -8.82
N VAL A 31 5.14 -26.10 -8.19
CA VAL A 31 6.02 -25.21 -7.41
C VAL A 31 6.71 -24.22 -8.33
N GLY A 32 7.13 -24.63 -9.53
CA GLY A 32 7.65 -23.73 -10.55
C GLY A 32 6.64 -22.65 -10.94
N ALA A 33 5.40 -23.03 -11.26
CA ALA A 33 4.32 -22.11 -11.60
C ALA A 33 3.94 -21.19 -10.42
N ILE A 34 3.96 -21.69 -9.19
CA ILE A 34 3.75 -20.87 -7.99
C ILE A 34 4.91 -19.90 -7.79
N ILE A 35 6.17 -20.34 -7.97
CA ILE A 35 7.35 -19.46 -7.88
C ILE A 35 7.36 -18.44 -9.02
N GLU A 36 6.88 -18.78 -10.22
CA GLU A 36 6.78 -17.86 -11.35
C GLU A 36 5.64 -16.85 -11.13
N ALA A 37 4.48 -17.31 -10.64
CA ALA A 37 3.36 -16.43 -10.26
C ALA A 37 3.69 -15.54 -9.06
N ILE A 38 4.45 -16.02 -8.08
CA ILE A 38 4.95 -15.24 -6.94
C ILE A 38 6.16 -14.38 -7.36
N GLY A 39 6.97 -14.84 -8.32
CA GLY A 39 8.16 -14.17 -8.83
C GLY A 39 7.82 -12.97 -9.73
N ASP A 40 6.67 -12.99 -10.39
CA ASP A 40 6.09 -11.84 -11.09
C ASP A 40 5.30 -10.93 -10.13
N SER A 41 4.82 -11.49 -9.01
CA SER A 41 4.23 -10.75 -7.89
C SER A 41 5.30 -10.35 -6.87
N GLY A 42 6.26 -9.53 -7.31
CA GLY A 42 7.39 -9.05 -6.48
C GLY A 42 6.97 -8.52 -5.10
N PHE A 43 7.05 -9.39 -4.08
CA PHE A 43 7.03 -8.99 -2.68
C PHE A 43 8.46 -8.86 -2.18
N ILE A 44 8.92 -7.61 -2.27
CA ILE A 44 10.03 -7.03 -1.51
C ILE A 44 9.91 -7.45 -0.04
N GLU A 45 10.91 -8.16 0.47
CA GLU A 45 11.11 -8.28 1.92
C GLU A 45 12.61 -8.40 2.22
N ASN A 46 13.24 -7.25 2.41
CA ASN A 46 14.07 -6.96 3.60
C ASN A 46 14.50 -5.49 3.54
N ALA A 47 14.16 -4.73 4.58
CA ALA A 47 14.80 -3.44 4.85
C ALA A 47 16.13 -3.69 5.59
N PRO A 48 17.12 -2.78 5.60
CA PRO A 48 17.11 -1.42 5.04
C PRO A 48 18.36 -1.11 4.20
N GLU A 49 18.24 -0.88 2.90
CA GLU A 49 19.12 0.08 2.23
C GLU A 49 18.38 0.70 1.03
N VAL A 50 18.67 1.97 0.82
CA VAL A 50 17.84 2.92 0.09
C VAL A 50 18.23 2.89 -1.38
N GLU A 51 17.51 2.15 -2.22
CA GLU A 51 17.58 2.33 -3.68
C GLU A 51 16.18 2.31 -4.33
N PRO A 52 15.86 3.29 -5.20
CA PRO A 52 14.53 3.46 -5.75
C PRO A 52 14.28 2.46 -6.90
N PRO A 53 13.10 1.81 -6.98
CA PRO A 53 12.77 0.99 -8.14
C PRO A 53 12.43 1.90 -9.34
N MET A 54 13.20 1.75 -10.42
CA MET A 54 12.83 2.19 -11.76
C MET A 54 12.00 1.12 -12.47
N SER A 55 10.73 1.43 -12.77
CA SER A 55 9.93 0.94 -13.90
C SER A 55 8.51 1.46 -13.68
N GLY A 56 7.81 2.10 -14.60
CA GLY A 56 7.98 2.20 -16.04
C GLY A 56 6.63 2.66 -16.61
N ASN A 57 6.20 3.84 -16.17
CA ASN A 57 5.21 4.69 -16.81
C ASN A 57 5.52 6.10 -16.29
N GLY A 58 5.43 7.14 -17.11
CA GLY A 58 5.90 8.51 -16.79
C GLY A 58 5.17 9.25 -15.66
N GLN A 59 4.68 8.56 -14.62
CA GLN A 59 4.28 9.13 -13.35
C GLN A 59 5.53 9.28 -12.47
N ALA A 60 5.79 10.50 -12.02
CA ALA A 60 6.84 10.78 -11.06
C ALA A 60 6.65 9.89 -9.82
N THR A 61 7.61 9.01 -9.54
CA THR A 61 7.64 8.24 -8.29
C THR A 61 8.14 9.17 -7.19
N PHE A 62 7.25 9.56 -6.27
CA PHE A 62 7.59 10.40 -5.13
C PHE A 62 7.21 9.73 -3.83
N THR A 63 8.08 9.91 -2.83
CA THR A 63 7.81 9.45 -1.47
C THR A 63 6.85 10.40 -0.77
N THR A 64 6.12 9.89 0.23
CA THR A 64 5.28 10.71 1.11
C THR A 64 6.09 11.85 1.75
N ALA A 65 7.37 11.61 2.06
CA ALA A 65 8.28 12.63 2.59
C ALA A 65 8.61 13.72 1.54
N SER A 66 8.84 13.36 0.28
CA SER A 66 9.10 14.31 -0.81
C SER A 66 7.89 15.21 -1.07
N LEU A 67 6.68 14.63 -1.10
CA LEU A 67 5.45 15.40 -1.28
C LEU A 67 5.14 16.26 -0.05
N ALA A 68 5.37 15.72 1.16
CA ALA A 68 5.25 16.47 2.41
C ALA A 68 6.25 17.64 2.48
N ALA A 69 7.47 17.48 1.96
CA ALA A 69 8.45 18.57 1.93
C ALA A 69 7.99 19.75 1.06
N LYS A 70 7.31 19.48 -0.06
CA LYS A 70 6.76 20.52 -0.95
C LYS A 70 5.55 21.23 -0.35
N ILE A 71 4.71 20.50 0.39
CA ILE A 71 3.42 20.99 0.89
C ILE A 71 3.52 21.50 2.33
N GLN A 72 4.53 21.05 3.06
CA GLN A 72 4.82 21.38 4.45
C GLN A 72 3.60 21.19 5.37
N PRO A 73 3.06 19.95 5.50
CA PRO A 73 1.89 19.70 6.32
C PRO A 73 2.18 20.04 7.78
N LYS A 74 1.36 20.90 8.37
CA LYS A 74 1.53 21.36 9.77
C LYS A 74 0.76 20.51 10.76
N THR A 75 -0.27 19.80 10.28
CA THR A 75 -1.22 19.06 11.10
C THR A 75 -1.34 17.61 10.66
N GLY A 76 -1.84 16.75 11.56
CA GLY A 76 -2.17 15.35 11.26
C GLY A 76 -3.10 15.17 10.04
N PRO A 77 -4.22 15.92 9.89
CA PRO A 77 -5.06 15.83 8.70
C PRO A 77 -4.37 16.26 7.41
N ASP A 78 -3.46 17.24 7.47
CA ASP A 78 -2.70 17.64 6.28
C ASP A 78 -1.74 16.53 5.83
N LEU A 79 -1.04 15.91 6.79
CA LEU A 79 -0.16 14.77 6.51
C LEU A 79 -0.94 13.55 6.01
N PHE A 80 -2.16 13.34 6.51
CA PHE A 80 -3.07 12.30 6.00
C PHE A 80 -3.42 12.52 4.53
N LYS A 81 -3.76 13.76 4.13
CA LYS A 81 -4.01 14.09 2.71
C LYS A 81 -2.78 13.86 1.83
N VAL A 82 -1.59 14.21 2.32
CA VAL A 82 -0.33 13.98 1.60
C VAL A 82 -0.07 12.49 1.41
N ALA A 83 -0.25 11.68 2.46
CA ALA A 83 -0.12 10.24 2.38
C ALA A 83 -1.13 9.62 1.41
N LEU A 84 -2.39 10.06 1.45
CA LEU A 84 -3.40 9.63 0.50
C LEU A 84 -3.04 10.04 -0.94
N ALA A 85 -2.57 11.27 -1.15
CA ALA A 85 -2.16 11.76 -2.47
C ALA A 85 -1.03 10.92 -3.05
N LYS A 86 -0.05 10.54 -2.23
CA LYS A 86 1.01 9.64 -2.66
C LYS A 86 0.45 8.27 -3.06
N LEU A 87 -0.41 7.67 -2.24
CA LEU A 87 -1.03 6.36 -2.56
C LEU A 87 -1.80 6.43 -3.89
N HIS A 88 -2.52 7.51 -4.14
CA HIS A 88 -3.26 7.71 -5.39
C HIS A 88 -2.37 7.99 -6.61
N LEU A 89 -1.33 8.82 -6.46
CA LEU A 89 -0.54 9.32 -7.59
C LEU A 89 0.68 8.47 -7.91
N SER A 90 1.33 7.90 -6.87
CA SER A 90 2.52 7.06 -7.00
C SER A 90 2.14 5.58 -7.08
N ASP A 91 1.24 5.13 -6.21
CA ASP A 91 0.90 3.70 -6.10
C ASP A 91 -0.37 3.32 -6.89
N ASN A 92 -1.00 4.30 -7.56
CA ASN A 92 -2.26 4.16 -8.32
C ASN A 92 -3.41 3.51 -7.52
N LEU A 93 -3.37 3.61 -6.19
CA LEU A 93 -4.42 3.14 -5.30
C LEU A 93 -5.53 4.19 -5.23
N GLN A 94 -6.65 3.94 -5.90
CA GLN A 94 -7.81 4.82 -5.88
C GLN A 94 -8.52 4.86 -4.52
N GLU A 95 -8.33 3.85 -3.68
CA GLU A 95 -8.93 3.75 -2.35
C GLU A 95 -7.90 3.24 -1.36
N ALA A 96 -7.76 3.93 -0.22
CA ALA A 96 -6.82 3.55 0.83
C ALA A 96 -7.54 3.34 2.17
N THR A 97 -7.17 2.26 2.86
CA THR A 97 -7.66 2.03 4.23
C THR A 97 -6.95 2.92 5.23
N HIS A 98 -7.59 3.20 6.36
CA HIS A 98 -6.98 3.99 7.45
C HIS A 98 -5.58 3.46 7.87
N LEU A 99 -5.41 2.13 7.89
CA LEU A 99 -4.14 1.50 8.26
C LEU A 99 -3.04 1.79 7.24
N GLN A 100 -3.32 1.63 5.95
CA GLN A 100 -2.35 1.90 4.88
C GLN A 100 -1.89 3.36 4.91
N VAL A 101 -2.82 4.29 5.10
CA VAL A 101 -2.48 5.72 5.18
C VAL A 101 -1.64 6.00 6.42
N LEU A 102 -1.95 5.37 7.56
CA LEU A 102 -1.15 5.50 8.78
C LEU A 102 0.28 4.98 8.60
N GLU A 103 0.45 3.86 7.90
CA GLU A 103 1.77 3.32 7.58
C GLU A 103 2.56 4.28 6.69
N GLU A 104 1.94 4.84 5.65
CA GLU A 104 2.57 5.84 4.81
C GLU A 104 2.91 7.14 5.55
N MET A 105 2.06 7.57 6.49
CA MET A 105 2.37 8.68 7.38
C MET A 105 3.61 8.36 8.22
N LYS A 106 3.72 7.15 8.79
CA LYS A 106 4.89 6.71 9.57
C LYS A 106 6.17 6.65 8.73
N ASN A 107 6.06 6.33 7.44
CA ASN A 107 7.19 6.38 6.51
C ASN A 107 7.74 7.81 6.38
N ALA A 108 6.91 8.85 6.52
CA ALA A 108 7.32 10.25 6.57
C ALA A 108 7.78 10.68 7.98
N LYS A 109 8.83 10.04 8.53
CA LYS A 109 9.34 10.26 9.90
C LYS A 109 9.62 11.71 10.28
N GLN A 110 9.99 12.55 9.31
CA GLN A 110 10.29 13.97 9.54
C GLN A 110 9.03 14.81 9.87
N PHE A 111 7.86 14.37 9.40
CA PHE A 111 6.60 15.09 9.56
C PHE A 111 5.66 14.38 10.54
N TYR A 112 5.79 13.06 10.66
CA TYR A 112 4.97 12.25 11.54
C TYR A 112 5.32 12.44 13.01
N LYS A 113 4.29 12.66 13.83
CA LYS A 113 4.38 12.64 15.28
C LYS A 113 3.37 11.64 15.82
N GLN A 114 3.74 10.86 16.83
CA GLN A 114 2.85 9.86 17.44
C GLN A 114 1.53 10.48 17.93
N ALA A 115 1.55 11.74 18.40
CA ALA A 115 0.35 12.48 18.80
C ALA A 115 -0.68 12.68 17.65
N MET A 116 -0.23 12.61 16.38
CA MET A 116 -1.11 12.72 15.21
C MET A 116 -2.00 11.49 15.05
N GLN A 117 -1.51 10.29 15.41
CA GLN A 117 -2.31 9.06 15.35
C GLN A 117 -3.49 9.11 16.33
N SER A 118 -3.27 9.63 17.55
CA SER A 118 -4.30 9.65 18.60
C SER A 118 -5.52 10.51 18.25
N ASN A 119 -5.38 11.46 17.31
CA ASN A 119 -6.46 12.36 16.89
C ASN A 119 -6.91 12.11 15.44
N LEU A 120 -6.44 11.04 14.82
CA LEU A 120 -6.62 10.83 13.39
C LEU A 120 -8.08 10.56 13.02
N SER A 121 -8.81 9.76 13.81
CA SER A 121 -10.24 9.50 13.59
C SER A 121 -11.09 10.76 13.62
N LYS A 122 -10.82 11.67 14.57
CA LYS A 122 -11.50 12.99 14.64
C LYS A 122 -11.14 13.86 13.43
N SER A 123 -9.87 13.78 13.00
CA SER A 123 -9.37 14.53 11.85
C SER A 123 -9.99 14.04 10.55
N ILE A 124 -10.15 12.73 10.36
CA ILE A 124 -10.83 12.11 9.22
C ILE A 124 -12.30 12.52 9.17
N ALA A 125 -13.01 12.46 10.30
CA ALA A 125 -14.38 12.96 10.37
C ALA A 125 -14.47 14.44 9.98
N SER A 126 -13.50 15.28 10.38
CA SER A 126 -13.45 16.69 9.97
C SER A 126 -13.20 16.84 8.46
N LEU A 127 -12.28 16.05 7.89
CA LEU A 127 -11.97 16.08 6.46
C LEU A 127 -13.15 15.61 5.59
N LEU A 128 -13.90 14.59 6.05
CA LEU A 128 -15.14 14.15 5.41
C LEU A 128 -16.20 15.25 5.42
N ASN A 129 -16.40 15.90 6.57
CA ASN A 129 -17.34 17.02 6.69
C ASN A 129 -16.96 18.21 5.79
N LYS A 130 -15.67 18.46 5.61
CA LYS A 130 -15.14 19.50 4.71
C LYS A 130 -15.13 19.08 3.23
N ARG A 131 -15.50 17.84 2.92
CA ARG A 131 -15.46 17.25 1.56
C ARG A 131 -14.06 17.29 0.93
N GLU A 132 -13.01 17.29 1.74
CA GLU A 132 -11.62 17.19 1.25
C GLU A 132 -11.25 15.73 0.93
N ILE A 133 -11.91 14.79 1.60
CA ILE A 133 -11.81 13.35 1.36
C ILE A 133 -13.21 12.75 1.22
N ASN A 134 -13.32 11.62 0.54
CA ASN A 134 -14.56 10.86 0.39
C ASN A 134 -14.37 9.42 0.88
N GLU A 135 -15.44 8.83 1.39
CA GLU A 135 -15.50 7.43 1.83
C GLU A 135 -16.44 6.66 0.88
N PRO A 136 -15.97 6.16 -0.27
CA PRO A 136 -16.80 5.41 -1.22
C PRO A 136 -17.27 4.06 -0.64
N SER A 137 -16.51 3.50 0.30
CA SER A 137 -16.80 2.25 1.00
C SER A 137 -16.38 2.38 2.45
N SER A 138 -17.14 1.78 3.37
CA SER A 138 -16.87 1.83 4.81
C SER A 138 -15.40 1.48 5.13
N GLY A 139 -14.68 2.42 5.74
CA GLY A 139 -13.28 2.28 6.14
C GLY A 139 -12.25 2.49 5.03
N LYS A 140 -12.67 2.88 3.83
CA LYS A 140 -11.79 3.24 2.70
C LYS A 140 -11.96 4.71 2.34
N TYR A 141 -10.85 5.40 2.17
CA TYR A 141 -10.83 6.83 1.92
C TYR A 141 -10.17 7.14 0.59
N THR A 142 -10.66 8.20 -0.03
CA THR A 142 -10.19 8.73 -1.32
C THR A 142 -10.07 10.24 -1.22
N LEU A 143 -9.16 10.85 -1.98
CA LEU A 143 -9.11 12.30 -2.07
C LEU A 143 -10.24 12.81 -2.96
N SER A 144 -10.81 13.94 -2.61
CA SER A 144 -11.66 14.68 -3.53
C SER A 144 -10.86 15.13 -4.75
N HIS A 145 -11.53 15.19 -5.91
CA HIS A 145 -10.89 15.52 -7.19
C HIS A 145 -10.12 16.86 -7.13
N GLU A 146 -10.72 17.88 -6.50
CA GLU A 146 -10.10 19.20 -6.35
C GLU A 146 -8.79 19.16 -5.55
N VAL A 147 -8.77 18.39 -4.45
CA VAL A 147 -7.58 18.22 -3.62
C VAL A 147 -6.53 17.43 -4.37
N LEU A 148 -6.90 16.33 -5.04
CA LEU A 148 -5.99 15.52 -5.83
C LEU A 148 -5.30 16.32 -6.94
N GLU A 149 -6.04 17.16 -7.66
CA GLU A 149 -5.49 18.07 -8.67
C GLU A 149 -4.49 19.07 -8.07
N GLN A 150 -4.78 19.63 -6.89
CA GLN A 150 -3.81 20.49 -6.19
C GLN A 150 -2.53 19.76 -5.82
N PHE A 151 -2.62 18.50 -5.40
CA PHE A 151 -1.45 17.66 -5.13
C PHE A 151 -0.68 17.34 -6.42
N ARG A 152 -1.40 17.01 -7.50
CA ARG A 152 -0.80 16.72 -8.80
C ARG A 152 -0.07 17.93 -9.41
N ALA A 153 -0.63 19.13 -9.26
CA ALA A 153 0.00 20.36 -9.74
C ALA A 153 1.30 20.73 -8.99
N ARG A 154 1.50 20.16 -7.79
CA ARG A 154 2.67 20.43 -6.93
C ARG A 154 3.64 19.24 -6.87
N ALA A 155 3.20 18.05 -7.29
CA ALA A 155 4.01 16.85 -7.40
C ALA A 155 5.08 16.98 -8.50
#